data_AF-A0A7Y0Q819-F1
#
_entry.id   AF-A0A7Y0Q819-F1
#
_cell.length_a   1.000
_cell.length_b   1.000
_cell.length_c   1.000
_cell.angle_alpha   90.00
_cell.angle_beta   90.00
_cell.angle_gamma   90.00
#
_symmetry.space_group_name_H-M   'P 1'
#
loop_
_entity.id
_entity.type
_entity.pdbx_description
1 polymer ?
#
loop_
_entity_poly.entity_id
_entity_poly.type
_entity_poly.pdbx_seq_one_letter_code
_entity_poly.pdbx_strand_id
1 'polypeptide(L)'
;MDLLIILTYTAFCISIFKIFKIPLNKWSIPTAVLGGVVLLSSIMIMMNYLHPYAKYGKEVFASIPITPLIGGNIQTIDVEPNQEVAQGDVLFTLYNDEQKLNLTKAEAALEQAKNQVLQEDESLNTAIGQVAQAEADRDRTRTTYLRYKKGHEKGGDSSPFTQQELDNRKKLYEAAEAKVDTAQANERKIRLATESNIFGENTNVAQLKAARDKAALELERTIVRAPVRGTATQVSMRPGMRAGILAMRPVLTFVPKEKRRFAARMWQNSLLRLKKGLDAEVLLDAVPGHIFKGKVVDVLPAMAEGEIQGSGSLIGAQRLAVHGFAIAIIELDEDLNDYNLPKGVQGQAVAYNHEGDFLHTSMVRQILLRMMSWIKYVYPIK
;
A
#
# COMPACT_ATOMS: atom_id res chain seq x y z
N MET A 1 35.89 -1.14 -22.51
CA MET A 1 36.27 0.20 -22.99
C MET A 1 37.77 0.33 -23.17
N ASP A 2 38.57 0.04 -22.17
CA ASP A 2 40.01 0.37 -22.15
C ASP A 2 40.79 -0.22 -23.33
N LEU A 3 40.50 -1.48 -23.69
CA LEU A 3 41.09 -2.12 -24.87
C LEU A 3 40.77 -1.40 -26.19
N LEU A 4 39.55 -0.87 -26.35
CA LEU A 4 39.18 -0.12 -27.56
C LEU A 4 39.92 1.22 -27.65
N ILE A 5 40.11 1.88 -26.50
CA ILE A 5 40.87 3.13 -26.43
C ILE A 5 42.33 2.87 -26.83
N ILE A 6 42.93 1.78 -26.32
CA ILE A 6 44.32 1.42 -26.65
C ILE A 6 44.45 1.05 -28.13
N LEU A 7 43.52 0.28 -28.69
CA LEU A 7 43.54 -0.12 -30.11
C LEU A 7 43.37 1.08 -31.04
N THR A 8 42.43 1.98 -30.74
CA THR A 8 42.20 3.20 -31.56
C THR A 8 43.40 4.15 -31.51
N TYR A 9 44.00 4.33 -30.33
CA TYR A 9 45.24 5.11 -30.20
C TYR A 9 46.41 4.48 -30.95
N THR A 10 46.58 3.16 -30.86
CA THR A 10 47.64 2.44 -31.58
C THR A 10 47.48 2.60 -33.10
N ALA A 11 46.26 2.45 -33.61
CA ALA A 11 45.96 2.66 -35.03
C ALA A 11 46.23 4.12 -35.47
N PHE A 12 45.91 5.09 -34.62
CA PHE A 12 46.18 6.51 -34.87
C PHE A 12 47.68 6.81 -34.93
N CYS A 13 48.47 6.30 -33.98
CA CYS A 13 49.92 6.40 -34.01
C CYS A 13 50.51 5.80 -35.28
N ILE A 14 50.14 4.56 -35.62
CA ILE A 14 50.62 3.90 -36.85
C ILE A 14 50.30 4.75 -38.10
N SER A 15 49.10 5.33 -38.15
CA SER A 15 48.68 6.20 -39.25
C SER A 15 49.53 7.46 -39.34
N ILE A 16 49.81 8.13 -38.21
CA ILE A 16 50.69 9.31 -38.17
C ILE A 16 52.10 8.97 -38.64
N PHE A 17 52.70 7.90 -38.11
CA PHE A 17 54.05 7.49 -38.52
C PHE A 17 54.13 7.20 -40.03
N LYS A 18 53.08 6.61 -40.60
CA LYS A 18 53.00 6.29 -42.03
C LYS A 18 52.76 7.53 -42.91
N ILE A 19 51.88 8.44 -42.49
CA ILE A 19 51.53 9.66 -43.24
C ILE A 19 52.68 10.65 -43.23
N PHE A 20 53.28 10.92 -42.07
CA PHE A 20 54.34 11.91 -41.91
C PHE A 20 55.74 11.34 -42.18
N LYS A 21 55.85 10.06 -42.57
CA LYS A 21 57.13 9.36 -42.84
C LYS A 21 58.18 9.58 -41.74
N ILE A 22 57.75 9.56 -40.47
CA ILE A 22 58.64 9.81 -39.32
C ILE A 22 59.61 8.63 -39.21
N PRO A 23 60.94 8.85 -39.13
CA PRO A 23 61.89 7.77 -39.00
C PRO A 23 61.68 7.02 -37.68
N LEU A 24 61.63 5.69 -37.77
CA LEU A 24 61.59 4.77 -36.62
C LEU A 24 62.97 4.77 -35.95
N ASN A 25 63.19 5.73 -35.06
CA ASN A 25 64.45 5.91 -34.35
C ASN A 25 64.30 5.48 -32.89
N LYS A 26 65.41 5.25 -32.19
CA LYS A 26 65.43 4.85 -30.77
C LYS A 26 64.73 5.85 -29.84
N TRP A 27 64.50 7.08 -30.30
CA TRP A 27 63.82 8.13 -29.54
C TRP A 27 62.36 8.34 -29.93
N SER A 28 62.01 8.21 -31.22
CA SER A 28 60.66 8.55 -31.70
C SER A 28 59.59 7.56 -31.25
N ILE A 29 59.94 6.27 -31.16
CA ILE A 29 59.01 5.24 -30.67
C ILE A 29 58.78 5.40 -29.15
N PRO A 30 59.81 5.50 -28.27
CA PRO A 30 59.59 5.69 -26.85
C PRO A 30 58.88 7.00 -26.51
N THR A 31 59.15 8.10 -27.20
CA THR A 31 58.43 9.37 -26.95
C THR A 31 56.96 9.28 -27.35
N ALA A 32 56.64 8.57 -28.43
CA ALA A 32 55.24 8.36 -28.85
C ALA A 32 54.49 7.44 -27.89
N VAL A 33 55.16 6.41 -27.38
CA VAL A 33 54.60 5.51 -26.36
C VAL A 33 54.39 6.26 -25.04
N LEU A 34 55.40 6.98 -24.55
CA LEU A 34 55.33 7.72 -23.28
C LEU A 34 54.31 8.87 -23.36
N GLY A 35 54.33 9.64 -24.45
CA GLY A 35 53.31 10.66 -24.71
C GLY A 35 51.91 10.07 -24.81
N GLY A 36 51.78 8.89 -25.41
CA GLY A 36 50.52 8.15 -25.47
C GLY A 36 50.00 7.70 -24.12
N VAL A 37 50.86 7.14 -23.27
CA VAL A 37 50.50 6.75 -21.91
C VAL A 37 50.02 7.98 -21.13
N VAL A 38 50.76 9.08 -21.16
CA VAL A 38 50.38 10.31 -20.45
C VAL A 38 49.04 10.87 -20.96
N LEU A 39 48.86 10.95 -22.28
CA LEU A 39 47.64 11.46 -22.91
C LEU A 39 46.44 10.57 -22.61
N LEU A 40 46.57 9.25 -22.79
CA LEU A 40 45.49 8.29 -22.53
C LEU A 40 45.13 8.23 -21.05
N SER A 41 46.12 8.24 -20.15
CA SER A 41 45.88 8.29 -18.71
C SER A 41 45.17 9.58 -18.31
N SER A 42 45.58 10.73 -18.86
CA SER A 42 44.92 12.02 -18.60
C SER A 42 43.46 12.00 -19.06
N ILE A 43 43.20 11.55 -20.29
CA ILE A 43 41.83 11.42 -20.81
C ILE A 43 41.01 10.42 -19.99
N MET A 44 41.59 9.27 -19.61
CA MET A 44 40.87 8.27 -18.81
C MET A 44 40.52 8.77 -17.41
N ILE A 45 41.45 9.46 -16.73
CA ILE A 45 41.20 10.05 -15.41
C ILE A 45 40.08 11.09 -15.52
N MET A 46 40.18 12.00 -16.49
CA MET A 46 39.21 13.06 -16.72
C MET A 46 37.82 12.48 -17.05
N MET A 47 37.76 11.55 -18.00
CA MET A 47 36.52 10.89 -18.41
C MET A 47 35.90 10.07 -17.27
N ASN A 48 36.68 9.33 -16.49
CA ASN A 48 36.14 8.51 -15.39
C ASN A 48 35.69 9.36 -14.20
N TYR A 49 36.30 10.53 -14.00
CA TYR A 49 35.94 11.46 -12.93
C TYR A 49 34.72 12.33 -13.29
N LEU A 50 34.65 12.85 -14.52
CA LEU A 50 33.55 13.72 -14.98
C LEU A 50 32.33 12.95 -15.50
N HIS A 51 32.54 11.82 -16.18
CA HIS A 51 31.47 11.03 -16.80
C HIS A 51 31.41 9.62 -16.21
N PRO A 52 30.80 9.46 -15.01
CA PRO A 52 30.66 8.17 -14.34
C PRO A 52 30.16 7.07 -15.29
N TYR A 53 30.84 5.93 -15.30
CA TYR A 53 30.41 4.73 -16.02
C TYR A 53 30.15 3.58 -15.07
N ALA A 54 28.97 3.00 -15.22
CA ALA A 54 28.58 1.76 -14.61
C ALA A 54 28.80 0.61 -15.59
N LYS A 55 29.79 -0.24 -15.27
CA LYS A 55 30.00 -1.51 -15.98
C LYS A 55 28.85 -2.49 -15.75
N TYR A 56 28.17 -2.38 -14.62
CA TYR A 56 27.06 -3.24 -14.24
C TYR A 56 25.86 -2.38 -13.89
N GLY A 57 24.75 -2.65 -14.54
CA GLY A 57 23.45 -2.13 -14.16
C GLY A 57 22.36 -3.10 -14.56
N LYS A 58 21.22 -2.98 -13.89
CA LYS A 58 20.04 -3.80 -14.18
C LYS A 58 18.81 -2.95 -14.07
N GLU A 59 17.83 -3.27 -14.88
CA GLU A 59 16.49 -2.79 -14.64
C GLU A 59 15.99 -3.33 -13.28
N VAL A 60 15.46 -2.42 -12.47
CA VAL A 60 14.85 -2.75 -11.18
C VAL A 60 13.34 -2.56 -11.27
N PHE A 61 12.61 -3.48 -10.66
CA PHE A 61 11.15 -3.41 -10.58
C PHE A 61 10.70 -3.89 -9.20
N ALA A 62 9.59 -3.33 -8.72
CA ALA A 62 8.95 -3.82 -7.51
C ALA A 62 8.03 -4.99 -7.85
N SER A 63 7.97 -5.98 -6.95
CA SER A 63 6.99 -7.05 -7.00
C SER A 63 6.18 -7.06 -5.72
N ILE A 64 4.87 -7.29 -5.82
CA ILE A 64 3.96 -7.40 -4.69
C ILE A 64 3.64 -8.89 -4.50
N PRO A 65 4.14 -9.54 -3.43
CA PRO A 65 3.69 -10.88 -3.08
C PRO A 65 2.22 -10.82 -2.66
N ILE A 66 1.35 -11.55 -3.35
CA ILE A 66 -0.08 -11.57 -3.02
C ILE A 66 -0.36 -12.72 -2.06
N THR A 67 -0.87 -12.35 -0.88
CA THR A 67 -1.41 -13.25 0.13
C THR A 67 -2.83 -12.85 0.50
N PRO A 68 -3.72 -13.81 0.77
CA PRO A 68 -5.07 -13.48 1.20
C PRO A 68 -5.05 -12.86 2.61
N LEU A 69 -6.03 -12.00 2.88
CA LEU A 69 -6.22 -11.39 4.20
C LEU A 69 -6.80 -12.38 5.23
N ILE A 70 -7.46 -13.43 4.75
CA ILE A 70 -8.01 -14.53 5.55
C ILE A 70 -7.45 -15.85 5.07
N GLY A 71 -7.25 -16.80 5.99
CA GLY A 71 -6.78 -18.14 5.63
C GLY A 71 -7.91 -18.96 5.03
N GLY A 72 -7.62 -19.75 4.00
CA GLY A 72 -8.63 -20.59 3.38
C GLY A 72 -8.05 -21.48 2.28
N ASN A 73 -8.87 -22.37 1.75
CA ASN A 73 -8.51 -23.17 0.58
C ASN A 73 -8.90 -22.41 -0.68
N ILE A 74 -8.11 -22.53 -1.73
CA ILE A 74 -8.36 -21.89 -3.03
C ILE A 74 -9.48 -22.65 -3.75
N GLN A 75 -10.52 -21.94 -4.15
CA GLN A 75 -11.67 -22.49 -4.88
C GLN A 75 -11.47 -22.34 -6.39
N THR A 76 -11.35 -21.11 -6.89
CA THR A 76 -11.09 -20.81 -8.31
C THR A 76 -9.83 -19.98 -8.48
N ILE A 77 -9.22 -20.13 -9.65
CA ILE A 77 -8.11 -19.30 -10.12
C ILE A 77 -8.62 -18.64 -11.38
N ASP A 78 -8.77 -17.31 -11.32
CA ASP A 78 -9.40 -16.52 -12.38
C ASP A 78 -8.36 -15.78 -13.24
N VAL A 79 -7.07 -15.99 -12.96
CA VAL A 79 -5.94 -15.37 -13.66
C VAL A 79 -5.02 -16.41 -14.30
N GLU A 80 -4.61 -16.16 -15.55
CA GLU A 80 -3.58 -16.96 -16.21
C GLU A 80 -2.17 -16.45 -15.89
N PRO A 81 -1.15 -17.32 -15.83
CA PRO A 81 0.23 -16.90 -15.64
C PRO A 81 0.71 -15.95 -16.75
N ASN A 82 1.39 -14.87 -16.35
CA ASN A 82 1.97 -13.84 -17.21
C ASN A 82 0.95 -13.00 -18.00
N GLN A 83 -0.32 -12.98 -17.58
CA GLN A 83 -1.35 -12.14 -18.17
C GLN A 83 -1.40 -10.76 -17.50
N GLU A 84 -1.63 -9.71 -18.30
CA GLU A 84 -1.92 -8.37 -17.80
C GLU A 84 -3.36 -8.32 -17.24
N VAL A 85 -3.50 -7.81 -16.03
CA VAL A 85 -4.79 -7.63 -15.34
C VAL A 85 -4.97 -6.17 -14.93
N ALA A 86 -6.21 -5.72 -14.93
CA ALA A 86 -6.59 -4.40 -14.47
C ALA A 86 -6.70 -4.36 -12.95
N GLN A 87 -6.74 -3.15 -12.41
CA GLN A 87 -7.00 -2.96 -10.98
C GLN A 87 -8.41 -3.45 -10.63
N GLY A 88 -8.53 -4.25 -9.57
CA GLY A 88 -9.81 -4.79 -9.11
C GLY A 88 -10.22 -6.11 -9.73
N ASP A 89 -9.51 -6.58 -10.78
CA ASP A 89 -9.75 -7.90 -11.37
C ASP A 89 -9.54 -9.00 -10.35
N VAL A 90 -10.39 -10.02 -10.38
CA VAL A 90 -10.29 -11.17 -9.48
C VAL A 90 -9.11 -12.03 -9.90
N LEU A 91 -8.20 -12.27 -8.96
CA LEU A 91 -7.04 -13.15 -9.18
C LEU A 91 -7.39 -14.59 -8.82
N PHE A 92 -7.98 -14.77 -7.64
CA PHE A 92 -8.46 -16.05 -7.16
C PHE A 92 -9.50 -15.88 -6.07
N THR A 93 -10.29 -16.92 -5.86
CA THR A 93 -11.28 -16.98 -4.79
C THR A 93 -10.93 -18.09 -3.81
N LEU A 94 -11.23 -17.84 -2.53
CA LEU A 94 -11.20 -18.86 -1.49
C LEU A 94 -12.59 -19.47 -1.32
N TYR A 95 -12.65 -20.72 -0.87
CA TYR A 95 -13.92 -21.32 -0.43
C TYR A 95 -14.58 -20.43 0.62
N ASN A 96 -15.84 -20.08 0.38
CA ASN A 96 -16.55 -19.05 1.14
C ASN A 96 -17.89 -19.50 1.75
N ASP A 97 -18.14 -20.81 1.80
CA ASP A 97 -19.40 -21.35 2.31
C ASP A 97 -19.64 -20.99 3.79
N GLU A 98 -18.58 -21.02 4.60
CA GLU A 98 -18.64 -20.62 6.01
C GLU A 98 -18.92 -19.12 6.15
N GLN A 99 -18.26 -18.28 5.36
CA GLN A 99 -18.43 -16.83 5.37
C GLN A 99 -19.84 -16.44 4.90
N LYS A 100 -20.38 -17.10 3.87
CA LYS A 100 -21.76 -16.92 3.43
C LYS A 100 -22.75 -17.28 4.53
N LEU A 101 -22.55 -18.43 5.20
CA LEU A 101 -23.41 -18.86 6.29
C LEU A 101 -23.36 -17.88 7.47
N ASN A 102 -22.17 -17.38 7.80
CA ASN A 102 -21.99 -16.39 8.87
C ASN A 102 -22.66 -15.06 8.54
N LEU A 103 -22.61 -14.61 7.28
CA LEU A 103 -23.36 -13.44 6.82
C LEU A 103 -24.88 -13.66 6.98
N THR A 104 -25.42 -14.78 6.51
CA THR A 104 -26.85 -15.10 6.64
C THR A 104 -27.29 -15.17 8.11
N LYS A 105 -26.46 -15.75 9.00
CA LYS A 105 -26.73 -15.76 10.45
C LYS A 105 -26.76 -14.35 11.05
N ALA A 106 -25.82 -13.50 10.65
CA ALA A 106 -25.75 -12.12 11.14
C ALA A 106 -26.93 -11.27 10.62
N GLU A 107 -27.34 -11.48 9.37
CA GLU A 107 -28.54 -10.86 8.79
C GLU A 107 -29.82 -11.28 9.53
N ALA A 108 -29.99 -12.57 9.79
CA ALA A 108 -31.13 -13.07 10.55
C ALA A 108 -31.19 -12.49 11.97
N ALA A 109 -30.03 -12.40 12.66
CA ALA A 109 -29.95 -11.79 13.98
C ALA A 109 -30.29 -10.28 13.95
N LEU A 110 -29.84 -9.55 12.92
CA LEU A 110 -30.17 -8.15 12.74
C LEU A 110 -31.68 -7.94 12.53
N GLU A 111 -32.32 -8.75 11.70
CA GLU A 111 -33.77 -8.68 11.48
C GLU A 111 -34.55 -9.05 12.75
N GLN A 112 -34.09 -10.04 13.52
CA GLN A 112 -34.68 -10.36 14.82
C GLN A 112 -34.61 -9.17 15.79
N ALA A 113 -33.47 -8.47 15.85
CA ALA A 113 -33.33 -7.30 16.71
C ALA A 113 -34.19 -6.11 16.27
N LYS A 114 -34.34 -5.88 14.96
CA LYS A 114 -35.28 -4.86 14.46
C LYS A 114 -36.72 -5.18 14.88
N ASN A 115 -37.14 -6.43 14.76
CA ASN A 115 -38.47 -6.85 15.22
C ASN A 115 -38.62 -6.71 16.73
N GLN A 116 -37.56 -6.93 17.50
CA GLN A 116 -37.58 -6.72 18.94
C GLN A 116 -37.76 -5.24 19.31
N VAL A 117 -37.13 -4.30 18.58
CA VAL A 117 -37.36 -2.86 18.77
C VAL A 117 -38.84 -2.50 18.55
N LEU A 118 -39.46 -3.04 17.49
CA LEU A 118 -40.90 -2.83 17.25
C LEU A 118 -41.77 -3.37 18.39
N GLN A 119 -41.40 -4.50 18.99
CA GLN A 119 -42.10 -5.03 20.17
C GLN A 119 -41.89 -4.16 21.41
N GLU A 120 -40.69 -3.61 21.59
CA GLU A 120 -40.36 -2.68 22.67
C GLU A 120 -41.15 -1.37 22.52
N ASP A 121 -41.30 -0.83 21.31
CA ASP A 121 -42.14 0.33 21.00
C ASP A 121 -43.62 0.08 21.33
N GLU A 122 -44.17 -1.07 20.96
CA GLU A 122 -45.54 -1.46 21.33
C GLU A 122 -45.71 -1.65 22.84
N SER A 123 -44.67 -2.15 23.52
CA SER A 123 -44.67 -2.26 24.99
C SER A 123 -44.67 -0.89 25.67
N LEU A 124 -43.98 0.10 25.10
CA LEU A 124 -43.97 1.47 25.56
C LEU A 124 -45.34 2.12 25.35
N ASN A 125 -45.96 1.95 24.18
CA ASN A 125 -47.32 2.42 23.91
C ASN A 125 -48.34 1.82 24.90
N THR A 126 -48.19 0.55 25.23
CA THR A 126 -49.02 -0.12 26.25
C THR A 126 -48.82 0.49 27.64
N ALA A 127 -47.57 0.79 28.03
CA ALA A 127 -47.26 1.41 29.31
C ALA A 127 -47.80 2.86 29.40
N ILE A 128 -47.73 3.63 28.31
CA ILE A 128 -48.35 4.95 28.20
C ILE A 128 -49.87 4.86 28.40
N GLY A 129 -50.52 3.86 27.78
CA GLY A 129 -51.93 3.58 27.97
C GLY A 129 -52.29 3.26 29.44
N GLN A 130 -51.43 2.50 30.14
CA GLN A 130 -51.61 2.20 31.57
C GLN A 130 -51.49 3.44 32.45
N VAL A 131 -50.55 4.34 32.15
CA VAL A 131 -50.43 5.64 32.84
C VAL A 131 -51.70 6.47 32.65
N ALA A 132 -52.17 6.60 31.40
CA ALA A 132 -53.40 7.35 31.10
C ALA A 132 -54.63 6.76 31.83
N GLN A 133 -54.73 5.43 31.93
CA GLN A 133 -55.78 4.76 32.69
C GLN A 133 -55.69 5.05 34.20
N ALA A 134 -54.49 5.00 34.77
CA ALA A 134 -54.25 5.30 36.19
C ALA A 134 -54.55 6.77 36.50
N GLU A 135 -54.17 7.69 35.62
CA GLU A 135 -54.44 9.13 35.75
C GLU A 135 -55.95 9.42 35.69
N ALA A 136 -56.69 8.77 34.79
CA ALA A 136 -58.14 8.89 34.72
C ALA A 136 -58.83 8.41 36.01
N ASP A 137 -58.37 7.31 36.62
CA ASP A 137 -58.91 6.83 37.91
C ASP A 137 -58.55 7.77 39.08
N ARG A 138 -57.32 8.31 39.08
CA ARG A 138 -56.88 9.36 40.01
C ARG A 138 -57.78 10.60 39.89
N ASP A 139 -58.05 11.08 38.69
CA ASP A 139 -58.90 12.27 38.48
C ASP A 139 -60.35 12.04 38.90
N ARG A 140 -60.88 10.84 38.64
CA ARG A 140 -62.21 10.41 39.08
C ARG A 140 -62.32 10.39 40.61
N THR A 141 -61.35 9.78 41.29
CA THR A 141 -61.32 9.69 42.77
C THR A 141 -61.06 11.06 43.41
N ARG A 142 -60.17 11.87 42.82
CA ARG A 142 -59.88 13.25 43.23
C ARG A 142 -61.11 14.14 43.15
N THR A 143 -61.81 14.12 42.01
CA THR A 143 -63.04 14.92 41.82
C THR A 143 -64.11 14.51 42.82
N THR A 144 -64.21 13.21 43.12
CA THR A 144 -65.13 12.69 44.14
C THR A 144 -64.73 13.17 45.54
N TYR A 145 -63.47 13.03 45.94
CA TYR A 145 -62.98 13.54 47.22
C TYR A 145 -63.22 15.06 47.38
N LEU A 146 -62.86 15.86 46.37
CA LEU A 146 -63.02 17.32 46.40
C LEU A 146 -64.49 17.73 46.50
N ARG A 147 -65.39 17.02 45.83
CA ARG A 147 -66.84 17.25 45.91
C ARG A 147 -67.36 16.98 47.33
N TYR A 148 -66.96 15.87 47.94
CA TYR A 148 -67.37 15.53 49.31
C TYR A 148 -66.77 16.50 50.34
N LYS A 149 -65.50 16.90 50.18
CA LYS A 149 -64.84 17.91 51.01
C LYS A 149 -65.58 19.24 50.97
N LYS A 150 -65.90 19.76 49.78
CA LYS A 150 -66.67 21.01 49.62
C LYS A 150 -68.09 20.90 50.21
N GLY A 151 -68.73 19.73 50.09
CA GLY A 151 -70.05 19.48 50.68
C GLY A 151 -70.02 19.50 52.20
N HIS A 152 -69.01 18.86 52.80
CA HIS A 152 -68.79 18.86 54.25
C HIS A 152 -68.45 20.26 54.78
N GLU A 153 -67.54 20.99 54.13
CA GLU A 153 -67.14 22.34 54.52
C GLU A 153 -68.31 23.35 54.45
N LYS A 154 -69.20 23.23 53.46
CA LYS A 154 -70.38 24.10 53.34
C LYS A 154 -71.51 23.77 54.33
N GLY A 155 -71.57 22.53 54.81
CA GLY A 155 -72.65 22.04 55.68
C GLY A 155 -72.45 22.29 57.18
N GLY A 156 -71.21 22.55 57.62
CA GLY A 156 -70.89 22.73 59.04
C GLY A 156 -71.36 21.55 59.90
N ASP A 157 -71.95 21.82 61.07
CA ASP A 157 -72.52 20.81 61.98
C ASP A 157 -73.76 20.08 61.42
N SER A 158 -74.32 20.54 60.29
CA SER A 158 -75.50 19.97 59.61
C SER A 158 -75.13 19.22 58.32
N SER A 159 -73.85 18.91 58.10
CA SER A 159 -73.39 18.21 56.91
C SER A 159 -73.95 16.77 56.84
N PRO A 160 -74.50 16.34 55.69
CA PRO A 160 -74.96 14.96 55.49
C PRO A 160 -73.81 13.95 55.29
N PHE A 161 -72.55 14.40 55.29
CA PHE A 161 -71.36 13.56 55.13
C PHE A 161 -70.61 13.42 56.44
N THR A 162 -70.26 12.19 56.82
CA THR A 162 -69.51 11.90 58.05
C THR A 162 -68.00 12.09 57.85
N GLN A 163 -67.27 12.40 58.94
CA GLN A 163 -65.80 12.52 58.90
C GLN A 163 -65.13 11.21 58.46
N GLN A 164 -65.69 10.06 58.83
CA GLN A 164 -65.22 8.74 58.41
C GLN A 164 -65.36 8.51 56.90
N GLU A 165 -66.45 8.98 56.28
CA GLU A 165 -66.60 8.92 54.82
C GLU A 165 -65.59 9.80 54.08
N LEU A 166 -65.32 10.99 54.60
CA LEU A 166 -64.31 11.88 54.02
C LEU A 166 -62.93 11.22 54.03
N ASP A 167 -62.53 10.65 55.17
CA ASP A 167 -61.24 9.95 55.33
C ASP A 167 -61.14 8.72 54.43
N ASN A 168 -62.21 7.94 54.30
CA ASN A 168 -62.26 6.81 53.37
C ASN A 168 -62.05 7.26 51.91
N ARG A 169 -62.69 8.37 51.49
CA ARG A 169 -62.49 8.93 50.13
C ARG A 169 -61.08 9.50 49.95
N LYS A 170 -60.50 10.10 51.00
CA LYS A 170 -59.11 10.59 50.98
C LYS A 170 -58.13 9.43 50.77
N LYS A 171 -58.24 8.35 51.55
CA LYS A 171 -57.41 7.15 51.40
C LYS A 171 -57.53 6.50 50.02
N LEU A 172 -58.74 6.51 49.43
CA LEU A 172 -58.95 6.03 48.06
C LEU A 172 -58.24 6.90 47.01
N TYR A 173 -58.26 8.22 47.18
CA TYR A 173 -57.50 9.15 46.33
C TYR A 173 -55.98 8.92 46.48
N GLU A 174 -55.47 8.85 47.71
CA GLU A 174 -54.04 8.61 47.99
C GLU A 174 -53.59 7.24 47.42
N ALA A 175 -54.45 6.20 47.48
CA ALA A 175 -54.18 4.92 46.85
C ALA A 175 -54.17 4.99 45.31
N ALA A 176 -55.03 5.79 44.70
CA ALA A 176 -55.03 6.01 43.24
C ALA A 176 -53.82 6.83 42.79
N GLU A 177 -53.39 7.80 43.58
CA GLU A 177 -52.17 8.59 43.37
C GLU A 177 -50.93 7.69 43.41
N ALA A 178 -50.80 6.82 44.42
CA ALA A 178 -49.71 5.84 44.48
C ALA A 178 -49.71 4.89 43.26
N LYS A 179 -50.89 4.54 42.71
CA LYS A 179 -50.97 3.74 41.47
C LYS A 179 -50.43 4.49 40.26
N VAL A 180 -50.71 5.79 40.13
CA VAL A 180 -50.13 6.62 39.06
C VAL A 180 -48.60 6.62 39.17
N ASP A 181 -48.06 6.84 40.37
CA ASP A 181 -46.61 6.83 40.58
C ASP A 181 -45.97 5.50 40.16
N THR A 182 -46.60 4.37 40.48
CA THR A 182 -46.12 3.04 40.04
C THR A 182 -46.21 2.85 38.53
N ALA A 183 -47.29 3.30 37.89
CA ALA A 183 -47.46 3.22 36.44
C ALA A 183 -46.44 4.09 35.70
N GLN A 184 -46.21 5.32 36.18
CA GLN A 184 -45.20 6.22 35.64
C GLN A 184 -43.77 5.68 35.86
N ALA A 185 -43.50 5.05 37.00
CA ALA A 185 -42.21 4.40 37.22
C ALA A 185 -41.97 3.24 36.24
N ASN A 186 -43.01 2.46 35.93
CA ASN A 186 -42.93 1.38 34.93
C ASN A 186 -42.75 1.92 33.50
N GLU A 187 -43.50 2.97 33.13
CA GLU A 187 -43.37 3.66 31.84
C GLU A 187 -41.96 4.23 31.66
N ARG A 188 -41.42 4.94 32.67
CA ARG A 188 -40.02 5.41 32.64
C ARG A 188 -39.01 4.27 32.46
N LYS A 189 -39.21 3.14 33.14
CA LYS A 189 -38.32 1.97 33.02
C LYS A 189 -38.30 1.42 31.60
N ILE A 190 -39.47 1.28 30.96
CA ILE A 190 -39.60 0.78 29.59
C ILE A 190 -39.05 1.81 28.61
N ARG A 191 -39.40 3.09 28.78
CA ARG A 191 -38.89 4.19 27.97
C ARG A 191 -37.37 4.23 27.95
N LEU A 192 -36.71 4.10 29.10
CA LEU A 192 -35.25 4.07 29.17
C LEU A 192 -34.63 2.88 28.43
N ALA A 193 -35.32 1.73 28.39
CA ALA A 193 -34.89 0.57 27.61
C ALA A 193 -35.06 0.81 26.11
N THR A 194 -36.19 1.38 25.69
CA THR A 194 -36.52 1.66 24.29
C THR A 194 -35.70 2.81 23.69
N GLU A 195 -35.50 3.91 24.43
CA GLU A 195 -34.76 5.10 23.99
C GLU A 195 -33.24 4.92 24.03
N SER A 196 -32.75 3.73 24.39
CA SER A 196 -31.32 3.37 24.35
C SER A 196 -30.80 3.41 22.92
N ASN A 197 -30.23 4.56 22.54
CA ASN A 197 -29.80 4.84 21.17
C ASN A 197 -28.32 5.24 21.12
N ILE A 198 -27.64 4.78 20.08
CA ILE A 198 -26.28 5.19 19.70
C ILE A 198 -26.36 5.65 18.24
N PHE A 199 -25.93 6.90 17.96
CA PHE A 199 -25.99 7.52 16.63
C PHE A 199 -27.39 7.52 15.97
N GLY A 200 -28.46 7.50 16.77
CA GLY A 200 -29.85 7.50 16.28
C GLY A 200 -30.40 6.13 15.90
N GLU A 201 -29.67 5.04 16.15
CA GLU A 201 -30.18 3.66 16.07
C GLU A 201 -30.17 3.01 17.46
N ASN A 202 -31.11 2.09 17.72
CA ASN A 202 -31.13 1.31 18.97
C ASN A 202 -29.79 0.58 19.17
N THR A 203 -29.26 0.56 20.38
CA THR A 203 -27.93 0.00 20.69
C THR A 203 -27.75 -1.44 20.21
N ASN A 204 -28.77 -2.29 20.35
CA ASN A 204 -28.72 -3.68 19.93
C ASN A 204 -28.69 -3.82 18.40
N VAL A 205 -29.49 -3.00 17.71
CA VAL A 205 -29.54 -2.96 16.25
C VAL A 205 -28.20 -2.49 15.69
N ALA A 206 -27.62 -1.42 16.25
CA ALA A 206 -26.32 -0.90 15.85
C ALA A 206 -25.20 -1.94 16.02
N GLN A 207 -25.19 -2.67 17.14
CA GLN A 207 -24.22 -3.74 17.41
C GLN A 207 -24.33 -4.89 16.39
N LEU A 208 -25.55 -5.34 16.09
CA LEU A 208 -25.79 -6.45 15.15
C LEU A 208 -25.56 -6.03 13.70
N LYS A 209 -25.82 -4.77 13.36
CA LYS A 209 -25.46 -4.19 12.07
C LYS A 209 -23.95 -4.22 11.86
N ALA A 210 -23.17 -3.81 12.88
CA ALA A 210 -21.71 -3.93 12.84
C ALA A 210 -21.23 -5.39 12.71
N ALA A 211 -21.90 -6.33 13.37
CA ALA A 211 -21.61 -7.76 13.22
C ALA A 211 -21.90 -8.29 11.80
N ARG A 212 -23.00 -7.85 11.18
CA ARG A 212 -23.34 -8.15 9.78
C ARG A 212 -22.30 -7.57 8.83
N ASP A 213 -21.92 -6.31 9.01
CA ASP A 213 -20.93 -5.64 8.17
C ASP A 213 -19.55 -6.31 8.30
N LYS A 214 -19.18 -6.77 9.49
CA LYS A 214 -17.97 -7.58 9.70
C LYS A 214 -18.04 -8.91 8.90
N ALA A 215 -19.16 -9.63 8.97
CA ALA A 215 -19.33 -10.88 8.23
C ALA A 215 -19.30 -10.64 6.70
N ALA A 216 -19.90 -9.54 6.23
CA ALA A 216 -19.85 -9.15 4.82
C ALA A 216 -18.42 -8.84 4.36
N LEU A 217 -17.63 -8.13 5.18
CA LEU A 217 -16.22 -7.84 4.88
C LEU A 217 -15.36 -9.12 4.87
N GLU A 218 -15.63 -10.06 5.77
CA GLU A 218 -14.95 -11.36 5.77
C GLU A 218 -15.28 -12.17 4.49
N LEU A 219 -16.52 -12.12 4.02
CA LEU A 219 -16.91 -12.70 2.73
C LEU A 219 -16.22 -11.99 1.56
N GLU A 220 -16.15 -10.66 1.55
CA GLU A 220 -15.44 -9.93 0.49
C GLU A 220 -13.95 -10.29 0.45
N ARG A 221 -13.33 -10.48 1.62
CA ARG A 221 -11.92 -10.89 1.76
C ARG A 221 -11.63 -12.30 1.25
N THR A 222 -12.65 -13.12 0.95
CA THR A 222 -12.45 -14.41 0.25
C THR A 222 -12.10 -14.20 -1.22
N ILE A 223 -12.38 -13.02 -1.78
CA ILE A 223 -12.13 -12.67 -3.18
C ILE A 223 -10.86 -11.82 -3.23
N VAL A 224 -9.77 -12.40 -3.72
CA VAL A 224 -8.49 -11.68 -3.80
C VAL A 224 -8.38 -11.01 -5.16
N ARG A 225 -8.24 -9.68 -5.14
CA ARG A 225 -8.22 -8.82 -6.33
C ARG A 225 -6.84 -8.22 -6.60
N ALA A 226 -6.60 -7.82 -7.84
CA ALA A 226 -5.41 -7.10 -8.24
C ALA A 226 -5.38 -5.69 -7.60
N PRO A 227 -4.33 -5.31 -6.85
CA PRO A 227 -4.28 -4.02 -6.15
C PRO A 227 -4.10 -2.84 -7.10
N VAL A 228 -3.38 -3.05 -8.20
CA VAL A 228 -3.11 -2.08 -9.26
C VAL A 228 -3.06 -2.81 -10.60
N ARG A 229 -3.03 -2.07 -11.71
CA ARG A 229 -2.80 -2.64 -13.05
C ARG A 229 -1.39 -3.24 -13.14
N GLY A 230 -1.25 -4.44 -13.67
CA GLY A 230 0.03 -5.14 -13.74
C GLY A 230 -0.09 -6.56 -14.26
N THR A 231 0.96 -7.35 -14.07
CA THR A 231 1.04 -8.73 -14.57
C THR A 231 1.12 -9.70 -13.40
N ALA A 232 0.26 -10.72 -13.39
CA ALA A 232 0.38 -11.83 -12.45
C ALA A 232 1.43 -12.82 -12.95
N THR A 233 2.56 -12.94 -12.24
CA THR A 233 3.66 -13.83 -12.60
C THR A 233 3.84 -14.91 -11.54
N GLN A 234 4.49 -16.03 -11.91
CA GLN A 234 4.76 -17.14 -10.98
C GLN A 234 3.49 -17.63 -10.24
N VAL A 235 2.39 -17.79 -10.98
CA VAL A 235 1.14 -18.33 -10.43
C VAL A 235 1.37 -19.82 -10.12
N SER A 236 1.71 -20.10 -8.86
CA SER A 236 2.09 -21.45 -8.39
C SER A 236 0.92 -22.20 -7.74
N MET A 237 -0.19 -21.50 -7.54
CA MET A 237 -1.37 -22.03 -6.88
C MET A 237 -2.17 -23.00 -7.73
N ARG A 238 -2.86 -23.92 -7.04
CA ARG A 238 -3.81 -24.88 -7.62
C ARG A 238 -5.09 -24.90 -6.77
N PRO A 239 -6.26 -25.16 -7.38
CA PRO A 239 -7.48 -25.36 -6.61
C PRO A 239 -7.29 -26.44 -5.54
N GLY A 240 -7.81 -26.20 -4.34
CA GLY A 240 -7.63 -27.07 -3.17
C GLY A 240 -6.37 -26.80 -2.34
N MET A 241 -5.40 -26.03 -2.84
CA MET A 241 -4.27 -25.60 -2.02
C MET A 241 -4.74 -24.67 -0.89
N ARG A 242 -4.14 -24.79 0.29
CA ARG A 242 -4.40 -23.89 1.42
C ARG A 242 -3.53 -22.65 1.32
N ALA A 243 -4.17 -21.49 1.20
CA ALA A 243 -3.52 -20.19 1.24
C ALA A 243 -3.46 -19.68 2.69
N GLY A 244 -2.25 -19.37 3.15
CA GLY A 244 -2.00 -18.82 4.47
C GLY A 244 -1.96 -17.29 4.46
N ILE A 245 -2.23 -16.69 5.62
CA ILE A 245 -2.19 -15.22 5.81
C ILE A 245 -0.74 -14.71 5.85
N LEU A 246 0.22 -15.57 6.19
CA LEU A 246 1.63 -15.18 6.28
C LEU A 246 2.27 -15.07 4.90
N ALA A 247 2.96 -13.95 4.65
CA ALA A 247 3.73 -13.66 3.44
C ALA A 247 4.95 -14.58 3.21
N MET A 248 5.18 -15.58 4.06
CA MET A 248 6.29 -16.53 3.93
C MET A 248 6.17 -17.44 2.70
N ARG A 249 4.95 -17.67 2.22
CA ARG A 249 4.67 -18.48 1.03
C ARG A 249 3.60 -17.79 0.18
N PRO A 250 3.97 -16.76 -0.60
CA PRO A 250 3.01 -16.07 -1.44
C PRO A 250 2.40 -17.03 -2.45
N VAL A 251 1.12 -16.83 -2.72
CA VAL A 251 0.33 -17.70 -3.59
C VAL A 251 0.62 -17.38 -5.07
N LEU A 252 0.88 -16.09 -5.35
CA LEU A 252 1.36 -15.57 -6.63
C LEU A 252 2.19 -14.29 -6.42
N THR A 253 3.01 -13.95 -7.41
CA THR A 253 3.81 -12.73 -7.43
C THR A 253 3.26 -11.74 -8.45
N PHE A 254 2.80 -10.59 -7.98
CA PHE A 254 2.24 -9.55 -8.84
C PHE A 254 3.31 -8.51 -9.21
N VAL A 255 3.39 -8.13 -10.48
CA VAL A 255 4.33 -7.11 -10.95
C VAL A 255 3.54 -5.91 -11.48
N PRO A 256 3.50 -4.77 -10.77
CA PRO A 256 2.83 -3.56 -11.23
C PRO A 256 3.34 -3.05 -12.58
N LYS A 257 2.45 -2.45 -13.37
CA LYS A 257 2.81 -1.75 -14.60
C LYS A 257 3.28 -0.34 -14.26
N GLU A 258 4.58 -0.22 -14.03
CA GLU A 258 5.26 1.04 -13.73
C GLU A 258 6.33 1.34 -14.78
N LYS A 259 6.73 2.62 -14.84
CA LYS A 259 7.87 3.04 -15.64
C LYS A 259 9.12 2.24 -15.26
N ARG A 260 9.76 1.65 -16.26
CA ARG A 260 10.95 0.83 -16.08
C ARG A 260 12.13 1.74 -15.70
N ARG A 261 12.81 1.42 -14.60
CA ARG A 261 13.96 2.17 -14.08
C ARG A 261 15.20 1.31 -14.13
N PHE A 262 16.34 1.92 -14.46
CA PHE A 262 17.62 1.24 -14.56
C PHE A 262 18.52 1.64 -13.38
N ALA A 263 18.91 0.68 -12.56
CA ALA A 263 19.86 0.88 -11.48
C ALA A 263 21.28 0.60 -11.97
N ALA A 264 22.13 1.61 -11.92
CA ALA A 264 23.51 1.58 -12.38
C ALA A 264 24.48 1.59 -11.20
N ARG A 265 25.42 0.64 -11.17
CA ARG A 265 26.49 0.54 -10.17
C ARG A 265 27.63 1.49 -10.52
N MET A 266 27.67 2.63 -9.84
CA MET A 266 28.62 3.71 -10.05
C MET A 266 29.83 3.60 -9.11
N TRP A 267 31.01 3.98 -9.61
CA TRP A 267 32.23 4.05 -8.80
C TRP A 267 32.26 5.27 -7.90
N GLN A 268 32.76 5.09 -6.67
CA GLN A 268 32.79 6.13 -5.63
C GLN A 268 33.64 7.36 -5.98
N ASN A 269 34.66 7.20 -6.83
CA ASN A 269 35.54 8.29 -7.27
C ASN A 269 34.78 9.44 -7.97
N SER A 270 33.59 9.15 -8.50
CA SER A 270 32.79 10.07 -9.31
C SER A 270 31.56 10.62 -8.58
N LEU A 271 31.34 10.24 -7.31
CA LEU A 271 30.13 10.61 -6.54
C LEU A 271 29.92 12.12 -6.38
N LEU A 272 31.00 12.88 -6.19
CA LEU A 272 30.93 14.35 -6.05
C LEU A 272 30.35 15.05 -7.29
N ARG A 273 30.44 14.39 -8.46
CA ARG A 273 29.98 14.91 -9.75
C ARG A 273 28.70 14.25 -10.22
N LEU A 274 28.29 13.14 -9.61
CA LEU A 274 27.07 12.43 -9.92
C LEU A 274 25.89 13.09 -9.18
N LYS A 275 25.17 13.95 -9.89
CA LYS A 275 24.00 14.67 -9.37
C LYS A 275 22.72 14.19 -10.04
N LYS A 276 21.58 14.45 -9.39
CA LYS A 276 20.25 14.30 -9.99
C LYS A 276 20.10 15.26 -11.18
N GLY A 277 19.45 14.80 -12.24
CA GLY A 277 19.14 15.56 -13.45
C GLY A 277 20.17 15.44 -14.57
N LEU A 278 21.29 14.74 -14.34
CA LEU A 278 22.29 14.50 -15.39
C LEU A 278 21.73 13.65 -16.52
N ASP A 279 22.13 13.96 -17.75
CA ASP A 279 21.80 13.13 -18.90
C ASP A 279 22.55 11.79 -18.80
N ALA A 280 21.89 10.72 -19.19
CA ALA A 280 22.43 9.38 -19.13
C ALA A 280 22.15 8.61 -20.42
N GLU A 281 23.07 7.73 -20.77
CA GLU A 281 22.87 6.75 -21.84
C GLU A 281 23.04 5.34 -21.24
N VAL A 282 22.11 4.46 -21.58
CA VAL A 282 22.08 3.06 -21.14
C VAL A 282 22.18 2.15 -22.35
N LEU A 283 23.11 1.21 -22.26
CA LEU A 283 23.27 0.11 -23.20
C LEU A 283 22.72 -1.16 -22.56
N LEU A 284 21.67 -1.74 -23.16
CA LEU A 284 21.13 -3.02 -22.70
C LEU A 284 21.78 -4.16 -23.46
N ASP A 285 22.17 -5.21 -22.74
CA ASP A 285 22.72 -6.42 -23.37
C ASP A 285 21.69 -7.14 -24.25
N ALA A 286 20.40 -6.97 -23.94
CA ALA A 286 19.30 -7.58 -24.69
C ALA A 286 19.00 -6.90 -26.03
N VAL A 287 19.46 -5.65 -26.24
CA VAL A 287 19.25 -4.89 -27.47
C VAL A 287 20.59 -4.30 -27.94
N PRO A 288 21.50 -5.14 -28.47
CA PRO A 288 22.77 -4.66 -29.01
C PRO A 288 22.53 -3.71 -30.18
N GLY A 289 23.45 -2.78 -30.41
CA GLY A 289 23.34 -1.73 -31.43
C GLY A 289 22.48 -0.52 -31.04
N HIS A 290 21.62 -0.64 -30.02
CA HIS A 290 20.76 0.44 -29.56
C HIS A 290 21.31 1.10 -28.29
N ILE A 291 21.12 2.41 -28.15
CA ILE A 291 21.46 3.16 -26.94
C ILE A 291 20.20 3.88 -26.49
N PHE A 292 19.79 3.60 -25.26
CA PHE A 292 18.65 4.24 -24.63
C PHE A 292 19.11 5.51 -23.95
N LYS A 293 18.50 6.64 -24.32
CA LYS A 293 18.71 7.90 -23.62
C LYS A 293 17.83 7.97 -22.38
N GLY A 294 18.27 8.72 -21.40
CA GLY A 294 17.54 8.92 -20.16
C GLY A 294 18.19 9.95 -19.27
N LYS A 295 17.72 10.03 -18.02
CA LYS A 295 18.24 10.96 -17.02
C LYS A 295 18.42 10.27 -15.67
N VAL A 296 19.43 10.72 -14.93
CA VAL A 296 19.65 10.31 -13.53
C VAL A 296 18.56 10.95 -12.68
N VAL A 297 17.59 10.16 -12.23
CA VAL A 297 16.48 10.62 -11.39
C VAL A 297 16.87 10.67 -9.93
N ASP A 298 17.71 9.73 -9.49
CA ASP A 298 18.13 9.66 -8.11
C ASP A 298 19.49 8.97 -7.95
N VAL A 299 20.15 9.23 -6.84
CA VAL A 299 21.36 8.53 -6.41
C VAL A 299 21.12 8.09 -4.98
N LEU A 300 21.14 6.78 -4.73
CA LEU A 300 20.78 6.26 -3.42
C LEU A 300 21.73 6.85 -2.34
N PRO A 301 21.18 7.44 -1.26
CA PRO A 301 21.98 8.15 -0.26
C PRO A 301 22.76 7.21 0.66
N ALA A 302 22.38 5.92 0.71
CA ALA A 302 23.00 4.91 1.56
C ALA A 302 23.38 3.68 0.73
N MET A 303 24.48 3.04 1.11
CA MET A 303 24.98 1.80 0.53
C MET A 303 24.76 0.66 1.53
N ALA A 304 24.25 -0.48 1.06
CA ALA A 304 23.95 -1.64 1.90
C ALA A 304 25.21 -2.21 2.58
N GLU A 305 26.38 -2.06 1.95
CA GLU A 305 27.67 -2.47 2.52
C GLU A 305 28.03 -1.73 3.81
N GLY A 306 27.46 -0.54 4.01
CA GLY A 306 27.59 0.25 5.24
C GLY A 306 26.45 0.06 6.25
N GLU A 307 25.43 -0.76 5.95
CA GLU A 307 24.28 -0.96 6.82
C GLU A 307 24.65 -1.82 8.05
N ILE A 308 24.30 -1.30 9.23
CA ILE A 308 24.45 -1.99 10.51
C ILE A 308 23.05 -2.19 11.11
N GLN A 309 22.67 -3.47 11.28
CA GLN A 309 21.44 -3.86 11.96
C GLN A 309 21.75 -4.38 13.36
N GLY A 310 20.91 -4.03 14.35
CA GLY A 310 21.05 -4.51 15.71
C GLY A 310 20.69 -6.01 15.81
N SER A 311 21.68 -6.89 15.84
CA SER A 311 21.49 -8.35 15.93
C SER A 311 21.96 -8.95 17.26
N GLY A 312 22.38 -8.12 18.23
CA GLY A 312 22.90 -8.58 19.53
C GLY A 312 24.29 -9.24 19.49
N SER A 313 24.90 -9.35 18.29
CA SER A 313 26.26 -9.87 18.09
C SER A 313 27.23 -8.74 17.75
N LEU A 314 28.50 -8.87 18.15
CA LEU A 314 29.55 -7.91 17.80
C LEU A 314 29.90 -8.01 16.30
N ILE A 315 30.26 -6.88 15.69
CA ILE A 315 30.57 -6.78 14.26
C ILE A 315 32.06 -7.08 14.04
N GLY A 316 32.37 -8.06 13.18
CA GLY A 316 33.73 -8.40 12.82
C GLY A 316 34.34 -7.46 11.76
N ALA A 317 35.67 -7.31 11.79
CA ALA A 317 36.42 -6.46 10.85
C ALA A 317 36.28 -6.87 9.37
N GLN A 318 35.88 -8.12 9.08
CA GLN A 318 35.65 -8.59 7.71
C GLN A 318 34.61 -7.75 6.95
N ARG A 319 33.64 -7.16 7.67
CA ARG A 319 32.61 -6.31 7.08
C ARG A 319 33.18 -5.01 6.48
N LEU A 320 34.32 -4.53 7.02
CA LEU A 320 35.04 -3.35 6.50
C LEU A 320 35.80 -3.63 5.20
N ALA A 321 36.02 -4.90 4.84
CA ALA A 321 36.73 -5.27 3.61
C ALA A 321 35.82 -5.24 2.36
N VAL A 322 34.50 -5.12 2.52
CA VAL A 322 33.56 -5.09 1.40
C VAL A 322 33.51 -3.68 0.82
N HIS A 323 33.94 -3.53 -0.43
CA HIS A 323 33.85 -2.25 -1.14
C HIS A 323 32.40 -1.94 -1.55
N GLY A 324 31.88 -0.80 -1.12
CA GLY A 324 30.56 -0.30 -1.51
C GLY A 324 30.56 0.39 -2.87
N PHE A 325 29.40 0.42 -3.54
CA PHE A 325 29.18 1.14 -4.79
C PHE A 325 27.94 2.00 -4.67
N ALA A 326 27.98 3.20 -5.22
CA ALA A 326 26.77 4.01 -5.30
C ALA A 326 25.83 3.45 -6.36
N ILE A 327 24.54 3.52 -6.09
CA ILE A 327 23.51 3.10 -7.04
C ILE A 327 22.84 4.36 -7.57
N ALA A 328 22.99 4.61 -8.87
CA ALA A 328 22.26 5.65 -9.57
C ALA A 328 21.01 5.05 -10.22
N ILE A 329 19.86 5.69 -10.04
CA ILE A 329 18.61 5.33 -10.69
C ILE A 329 18.43 6.21 -11.92
N ILE A 330 18.37 5.57 -13.07
CA ILE A 330 18.23 6.20 -14.38
C ILE A 330 16.83 5.87 -14.91
N GLU A 331 16.08 6.89 -15.30
CA GLU A 331 14.83 6.74 -16.03
C GLU A 331 15.12 6.92 -17.53
N LEU A 332 14.66 5.97 -18.34
CA LEU A 332 14.84 6.01 -19.79
C LEU A 332 13.72 6.83 -20.43
N ASP A 333 14.04 7.57 -21.48
CA ASP A 333 13.07 8.38 -22.22
C ASP A 333 12.15 7.50 -23.07
N GLU A 334 12.67 6.37 -23.53
CA GLU A 334 11.95 5.36 -24.31
C GLU A 334 11.34 4.28 -23.40
N ASP A 335 10.13 3.82 -23.71
CA ASP A 335 9.52 2.72 -22.99
C ASP A 335 10.07 1.38 -23.51
N LEU A 336 10.80 0.64 -22.68
CA LEU A 336 11.31 -0.68 -23.07
C LEU A 336 10.19 -1.71 -23.27
N ASN A 337 8.93 -1.40 -22.93
CA ASN A 337 7.80 -2.28 -23.21
C ASN A 337 7.62 -2.55 -24.72
N ASP A 338 8.01 -1.60 -25.58
CA ASP A 338 7.92 -1.73 -27.04
C ASP A 338 8.84 -2.85 -27.60
N TYR A 339 9.86 -3.22 -26.82
CA TYR A 339 10.85 -4.23 -27.20
C TYR A 339 10.52 -5.64 -26.67
N ASN A 340 9.36 -5.80 -25.99
CA ASN A 340 8.91 -7.06 -25.37
C ASN A 340 9.99 -7.74 -24.51
N LEU A 341 10.80 -6.94 -23.83
CA LEU A 341 11.90 -7.43 -22.99
C LEU A 341 11.37 -7.83 -21.61
N PRO A 342 11.83 -8.97 -21.05
CA PRO A 342 11.51 -9.34 -19.67
C PRO A 342 11.99 -8.25 -18.72
N LYS A 343 11.30 -8.09 -17.59
CA LYS A 343 11.76 -7.18 -16.53
C LYS A 343 13.03 -7.73 -15.88
N GLY A 344 14.00 -6.86 -15.61
CA GLY A 344 15.29 -7.23 -15.01
C GLY A 344 16.44 -7.39 -16.00
N VAL A 345 16.29 -6.88 -17.24
CA VAL A 345 17.39 -6.86 -18.22
C VAL A 345 18.61 -6.13 -17.67
N GLN A 346 19.78 -6.64 -18.02
CA GLN A 346 21.07 -6.10 -17.60
C GLN A 346 21.71 -5.23 -18.68
N GLY A 347 22.62 -4.36 -18.26
CA GLY A 347 23.31 -3.47 -19.16
C GLY A 347 24.39 -2.66 -18.50
N GLN A 348 24.82 -1.63 -19.21
CA GLN A 348 25.81 -0.65 -18.82
C GLN A 348 25.20 0.74 -18.91
N ALA A 349 25.69 1.67 -18.10
CA ALA A 349 25.21 3.04 -18.12
C ALA A 349 26.34 4.04 -18.00
N VAL A 350 26.14 5.22 -18.59
CA VAL A 350 27.01 6.37 -18.45
C VAL A 350 26.15 7.55 -18.03
N ALA A 351 26.62 8.32 -17.05
CA ALA A 351 26.06 9.63 -16.73
C ALA A 351 26.99 10.73 -17.26
N TYR A 352 26.43 11.73 -17.92
CA TYR A 352 27.16 12.85 -18.51
C TYR A 352 27.02 14.09 -17.63
N ASN A 353 28.12 14.51 -17.00
CA ASN A 353 28.20 15.81 -16.38
C ASN A 353 28.82 16.83 -17.36
N HIS A 354 28.01 17.76 -17.85
CA HIS A 354 28.48 18.84 -18.73
C HIS A 354 29.17 19.98 -17.98
N GLU A 355 29.08 20.03 -16.64
CA GLU A 355 29.80 20.99 -15.81
C GLU A 355 31.31 20.67 -15.81
N GLY A 356 32.09 21.43 -16.59
CA GLY A 356 33.55 21.31 -16.64
C GLY A 356 34.09 20.33 -17.70
N ASP A 357 33.30 19.97 -18.72
CA ASP A 357 33.75 19.15 -19.85
C ASP A 357 34.57 19.97 -20.88
N PHE A 358 35.74 20.47 -20.46
CA PHE A 358 36.60 21.34 -21.28
C PHE A 358 37.23 20.63 -22.50
N LEU A 359 37.33 19.30 -22.46
CA LEU A 359 38.01 18.48 -23.48
C LEU A 359 37.04 17.63 -24.31
N HIS A 360 35.73 17.91 -24.23
CA HIS A 360 34.70 17.13 -24.93
C HIS A 360 34.81 15.62 -24.66
N THR A 361 35.21 15.27 -23.43
CA THR A 361 35.39 13.88 -23.00
C THR A 361 34.05 13.13 -22.96
N SER A 362 32.94 13.86 -22.86
CA SER A 362 31.59 13.31 -23.06
C SER A 362 31.42 12.70 -24.46
N MET A 363 31.91 13.34 -25.52
CA MET A 363 31.83 12.82 -26.89
C MET A 363 32.64 11.54 -27.05
N VAL A 364 33.84 11.50 -26.48
CA VAL A 364 34.69 10.29 -26.51
C VAL A 364 33.95 9.13 -25.83
N ARG A 365 33.36 9.37 -24.66
CA ARG A 365 32.58 8.37 -23.92
C ARG A 365 31.36 7.90 -24.69
N GLN A 366 30.64 8.82 -25.34
CA GLN A 366 29.51 8.55 -26.23
C GLN A 366 29.89 7.67 -27.43
N ILE A 367 31.03 7.93 -28.06
CA ILE A 367 31.55 7.11 -29.17
C ILE A 367 31.91 5.71 -28.66
N LEU A 368 32.60 5.62 -27.52
CA LEU A 368 32.98 4.33 -26.93
C LEU A 368 31.75 3.49 -26.55
N LEU A 369 30.69 4.11 -26.03
CA LEU A 369 29.45 3.40 -25.71
C LEU A 369 28.78 2.84 -26.97
N ARG A 370 28.74 3.60 -28.07
CA ARG A 370 28.27 3.14 -29.38
C ARG A 370 29.10 1.97 -29.89
N MET A 371 30.43 2.09 -29.88
CA MET A 371 31.32 0.99 -30.28
C MET A 371 31.08 -0.27 -29.44
N MET A 372 30.90 -0.14 -28.12
CA MET A 372 30.59 -1.28 -27.27
C MET A 372 29.22 -1.88 -27.57
N SER A 373 28.23 -1.07 -27.91
CA SER A 373 26.90 -1.54 -28.32
C SER A 373 26.97 -2.44 -29.56
N TRP A 374 27.78 -2.07 -30.55
CA TRP A 374 27.99 -2.92 -31.74
C TRP A 374 28.79 -4.18 -31.44
N ILE A 375 29.80 -4.10 -30.56
CA ILE A 375 30.59 -5.29 -30.17
C ILE A 375 29.73 -6.33 -29.47
N LYS A 376 28.64 -5.94 -28.82
CA LYS A 376 27.71 -6.89 -28.17
C LYS A 376 27.02 -7.84 -29.16
N TYR A 377 26.94 -7.50 -30.46
CA TYR A 377 26.52 -8.46 -31.49
C TYR A 377 27.52 -9.62 -31.67
N VAL A 378 28.81 -9.34 -31.52
CA VAL A 378 29.89 -10.31 -31.77
C VAL A 378 30.29 -11.03 -30.49
N TYR A 379 30.33 -10.30 -29.38
CA TYR A 379 30.70 -10.79 -28.06
C TYR A 379 29.64 -10.39 -27.03
N PRO A 380 28.64 -11.25 -26.77
CA PRO A 380 27.77 -11.11 -25.61
C PRO A 380 28.57 -11.45 -24.34
N ILE A 381 29.45 -10.54 -23.91
CA ILE A 381 30.30 -10.74 -22.72
C ILE A 381 29.40 -10.78 -21.47
N LYS A 382 29.59 -11.84 -20.65
CA LYS A 382 29.08 -12.00 -19.27
C LYS A 382 29.84 -11.12 -18.28
#